data_AF-G2FJ21-F1
#
_entry.id   AF-G2FJ21-F1
#
_cell.length_a   1.000
_cell.length_b   1.000
_cell.length_c   1.000
_cell.angle_alpha   90.00
_cell.angle_beta   90.00
_cell.angle_gamma   90.00
#
_symmetry.space_group_name_H-M   'P 1'
#
loop_
_entity.id
_entity.type
_entity.pdbx_description
1 polymer ?
#
loop_
_entity_poly.entity_id
_entity_poly.type
_entity_poly.pdbx_seq_one_letter_code
_entity_poly.pdbx_strand_id
1 'polypeptide(L)'
;MTSIEQLSELVELSRLDENIIAQHKEPLLKALTEWTPEFTSWLHTKTSCSENSPELLMDGYFESFVCARYDQTFYATQYQQALYWLAQGIAPSQAIGSLSQIRQFFIHLTESWQQMDLARSLCRVVDLSQSIQATVAHLEHTLEKLRQAAQQDINRISRSCSVLGNIDQDDIVKAYIAHYRWKVRAYSLALGEPLQQEEVPISPHECELGRWLDKGGIRRFPEDVQEGLLAAHERLHHLMAIILDKAKTSNHRISATI
;
A
#
# COMPACT_ATOMS: atom_id res chain seq x y z
N MET A 1 13.92 12.59 -2.80
CA MET A 1 13.98 11.14 -2.60
C MET A 1 12.59 10.56 -2.69
N THR A 2 12.40 9.53 -3.50
CA THR A 2 11.14 8.79 -3.59
C THR A 2 11.05 7.71 -2.49
N SER A 3 9.85 7.22 -2.18
CA SER A 3 9.67 6.13 -1.19
C SER A 3 10.38 4.84 -1.61
N ILE A 4 10.53 4.60 -2.92
CA ILE A 4 11.24 3.42 -3.44
C ILE A 4 12.77 3.54 -3.28
N GLU A 5 13.33 4.75 -3.37
CA GLU A 5 14.76 4.99 -3.09
C GLU A 5 15.10 4.70 -1.62
N GLN A 6 14.24 5.14 -0.70
CA GLN A 6 14.40 4.86 0.74
C GLN A 6 14.32 3.36 1.05
N LEU A 7 13.37 2.65 0.43
CA LEU A 7 13.25 1.20 0.59
C LEU A 7 14.45 0.46 -0.02
N SER A 8 14.96 0.93 -1.16
CA SER A 8 16.14 0.33 -1.82
C SER A 8 17.40 0.50 -0.97
N GLU A 9 17.58 1.67 -0.34
CA GLU A 9 18.66 1.90 0.63
C GLU A 9 18.55 0.97 1.84
N LEU A 10 17.33 0.78 2.38
CA LEU A 10 17.09 -0.09 3.54
C LEU A 10 17.51 -1.55 3.29
N VAL A 11 17.31 -2.05 2.06
CA VAL A 11 17.68 -3.42 1.67
C VAL A 11 19.07 -3.52 1.02
N GLU A 12 19.82 -2.42 1.01
CA GLU A 12 21.15 -2.30 0.40
C GLU A 12 21.20 -2.69 -1.09
N LEU A 13 20.09 -2.49 -1.82
CA LEU A 13 20.03 -2.77 -3.25
C LEU A 13 20.73 -1.65 -4.04
N SER A 14 21.81 -2.00 -4.74
CA SER A 14 22.67 -1.05 -5.43
C SER A 14 22.66 -1.23 -6.94
N ARG A 15 23.24 -0.26 -7.67
CA ARG A 15 23.48 -0.40 -9.12
C ARG A 15 24.38 -1.59 -9.48
N LEU A 16 25.24 -2.04 -8.55
CA LEU A 16 26.05 -3.23 -8.79
C LEU A 16 25.16 -4.48 -8.85
N ASP A 17 24.19 -4.59 -7.93
CA ASP A 17 23.21 -5.67 -7.92
C ASP A 17 22.36 -5.67 -9.20
N GLU A 18 21.88 -4.50 -9.63
CA GLU A 18 21.15 -4.33 -10.90
C GLU A 18 21.96 -4.83 -12.09
N ASN A 19 23.25 -4.49 -12.17
CA ASN A 19 24.12 -4.92 -13.25
C ASN A 19 24.36 -6.44 -13.25
N ILE A 20 24.54 -7.05 -12.07
CA ILE A 20 24.69 -8.51 -11.93
C ILE A 20 23.43 -9.23 -12.43
N ILE A 21 22.24 -8.73 -12.06
CA ILE A 21 20.97 -9.30 -12.49
C ILE A 21 20.77 -9.09 -14.00
N ALA A 22 21.12 -7.91 -14.54
CA ALA A 22 21.02 -7.62 -15.97
C ALA A 22 21.80 -8.62 -16.83
N GLN A 23 23.00 -9.01 -16.39
CA GLN A 23 23.85 -9.98 -17.10
C GLN A 23 23.22 -11.38 -17.17
N HIS A 24 22.30 -11.70 -16.25
CA HIS A 24 21.66 -13.01 -16.14
C HIS A 24 20.16 -12.97 -16.46
N LYS A 25 19.65 -11.87 -17.00
CA LYS A 25 18.21 -11.65 -17.19
C LYS A 25 17.52 -12.76 -17.98
N GLU A 26 18.05 -13.13 -19.14
CA GLU A 26 17.46 -14.15 -20.02
C GLU A 26 17.37 -15.54 -19.36
N PRO A 27 18.46 -16.12 -18.80
CA PRO A 27 18.36 -17.41 -18.14
C PRO A 27 17.48 -17.36 -16.87
N LEU A 28 17.46 -16.24 -16.15
CA LEU A 28 16.58 -16.07 -14.99
C LEU A 28 15.10 -16.05 -15.38
N LEU A 29 14.75 -15.30 -16.43
CA LEU A 29 13.38 -15.26 -16.97
C LEU A 29 12.92 -16.64 -17.39
N LYS A 30 13.75 -17.36 -18.14
CA LYS A 30 13.44 -18.73 -18.56
C LYS A 30 13.17 -19.65 -17.36
N ALA A 31 14.05 -19.63 -16.36
CA ALA A 31 13.90 -20.47 -15.17
C ALA A 31 12.63 -20.11 -14.38
N LEU A 32 12.31 -18.83 -14.25
CA LEU A 32 11.06 -18.37 -13.60
C LEU A 32 9.84 -18.86 -14.37
N THR A 33 9.81 -18.71 -15.70
CA THR A 33 8.70 -19.19 -16.54
C THR A 33 8.47 -20.69 -16.39
N GLU A 34 9.55 -21.48 -16.36
CA GLU A 34 9.48 -22.93 -16.17
C GLU A 34 8.97 -23.32 -14.76
N TRP A 35 9.28 -22.51 -13.74
CA TRP A 35 8.87 -22.73 -12.36
C TRP A 35 7.47 -22.21 -12.01
N THR A 36 6.92 -21.26 -12.79
CA THR A 36 5.61 -20.64 -12.55
C THR A 36 4.48 -21.64 -12.27
N PRO A 37 4.32 -22.75 -13.02
CA PRO A 37 3.26 -23.72 -12.75
C PRO A 37 3.39 -24.40 -11.38
N GLU A 38 4.62 -24.74 -10.97
CA GLU A 38 4.89 -25.35 -9.68
C GLU A 38 4.61 -24.37 -8.54
N PHE A 39 5.09 -23.13 -8.65
CA PHE A 39 4.83 -22.10 -7.66
C PHE A 39 3.33 -21.82 -7.51
N THR A 40 2.60 -21.70 -8.62
CA THR A 40 1.17 -21.41 -8.61
C THR A 40 0.39 -22.56 -7.97
N SER A 41 0.72 -23.80 -8.33
CA SER A 41 0.15 -24.99 -7.69
C SER A 41 0.43 -25.00 -6.18
N TRP A 42 1.67 -24.74 -5.76
CA TRP A 42 2.03 -24.62 -4.35
C TRP A 42 1.21 -23.53 -3.65
N LEU A 43 1.08 -22.35 -4.25
CA LEU A 43 0.36 -21.22 -3.66
C LEU A 43 -1.13 -21.53 -3.47
N HIS A 44 -1.77 -22.24 -4.41
CA HIS A 44 -3.12 -22.76 -4.24
C HIS A 44 -3.23 -23.67 -3.01
N THR A 45 -2.25 -24.56 -2.75
CA THR A 45 -2.30 -25.42 -1.55
C THR A 45 -2.14 -24.67 -0.22
N LYS A 46 -1.59 -23.44 -0.27
CA LYS A 46 -1.33 -22.61 0.92
C LYS A 46 -2.36 -21.52 1.13
N THR A 47 -3.25 -21.31 0.17
CA THR A 47 -4.28 -20.27 0.19
C THR A 47 -5.66 -20.91 0.17
N SER A 48 -6.66 -20.17 0.62
CA SER A 48 -8.06 -20.62 0.59
C SER A 48 -8.73 -20.36 -0.76
N CYS A 49 -7.97 -19.90 -1.77
CA CYS A 49 -8.48 -19.61 -3.09
C CYS A 49 -8.92 -20.90 -3.78
N SER A 50 -10.11 -20.88 -4.40
CA SER A 50 -10.61 -22.07 -5.11
C SER A 50 -9.68 -22.46 -6.25
N GLU A 51 -9.57 -23.76 -6.55
CA GLU A 51 -8.86 -24.28 -7.73
C GLU A 51 -9.40 -23.69 -9.06
N ASN A 52 -10.59 -23.08 -9.03
CA ASN A 52 -11.22 -22.40 -10.15
C ASN A 52 -10.84 -20.91 -10.28
N SER A 53 -9.87 -20.40 -9.50
CA SER A 53 -9.29 -19.06 -9.69
C SER A 53 -8.00 -19.20 -10.49
N PRO A 54 -8.04 -19.16 -11.83
CA PRO A 54 -6.95 -19.68 -12.67
C PRO A 54 -5.65 -18.86 -12.58
N GLU A 55 -5.71 -17.59 -12.19
CA GLU A 55 -4.55 -16.69 -12.22
C GLU A 55 -4.34 -16.06 -10.83
N LEU A 56 -3.40 -16.63 -10.06
CA LEU A 56 -2.95 -16.01 -8.81
C LEU A 56 -1.89 -14.93 -9.03
N LEU A 57 -1.32 -14.84 -10.23
CA LEU A 57 -0.24 -13.92 -10.57
C LEU A 57 -0.72 -12.97 -11.65
N MET A 58 -0.44 -11.68 -11.47
CA MET A 58 -0.61 -10.69 -12.52
C MET A 58 0.51 -10.80 -13.56
N ASP A 59 0.20 -10.43 -14.79
CA ASP A 59 1.19 -10.30 -15.85
C ASP A 59 2.37 -9.43 -15.42
N GLY A 60 3.59 -9.87 -15.71
CA GLY A 60 4.80 -9.13 -15.38
C GLY A 60 5.26 -9.26 -13.92
N TYR A 61 4.55 -10.00 -13.05
CA TYR A 61 4.94 -10.12 -11.65
C TYR A 61 6.31 -10.77 -11.49
N PHE A 62 6.56 -11.93 -12.11
CA PHE A 62 7.86 -12.60 -12.01
C PHE A 62 8.95 -11.87 -12.77
N GLU A 63 8.62 -11.32 -13.94
CA GLU A 63 9.52 -10.51 -14.75
C GLU A 63 10.04 -9.29 -13.97
N SER A 64 9.22 -8.74 -13.07
CA SER A 64 9.61 -7.61 -12.23
C SER A 64 10.76 -7.94 -11.27
N PHE A 65 10.92 -9.19 -10.84
CA PHE A 65 12.06 -9.58 -9.98
C PHE A 65 13.40 -9.54 -10.73
N VAL A 66 13.37 -9.62 -12.06
CA VAL A 66 14.57 -9.77 -12.91
C VAL A 66 14.65 -8.67 -13.99
N CYS A 67 13.90 -7.57 -13.80
CA CYS A 67 13.87 -6.45 -14.74
C CYS A 67 15.17 -5.63 -14.74
N ALA A 68 16.03 -5.82 -13.74
CA ALA A 68 17.34 -5.18 -13.55
C ALA A 68 17.29 -3.64 -13.44
N ARG A 69 16.12 -3.07 -13.14
CA ARG A 69 15.91 -1.68 -12.74
C ARG A 69 14.75 -1.61 -11.75
N TYR A 70 15.05 -1.33 -10.49
CA TYR A 70 14.07 -1.41 -9.40
C TYR A 70 13.53 -0.03 -9.03
N ASP A 71 12.78 0.57 -9.96
CA ASP A 71 12.22 1.91 -9.83
C ASP A 71 10.73 1.90 -9.45
N GLN A 72 10.06 3.03 -9.67
CA GLN A 72 8.64 3.20 -9.38
C GLN A 72 7.74 2.19 -10.12
N THR A 73 8.20 1.66 -11.26
CA THR A 73 7.51 0.61 -12.03
C THR A 73 7.54 -0.70 -11.26
N PHE A 74 8.71 -1.10 -10.73
CA PHE A 74 8.83 -2.28 -9.86
C PHE A 74 7.92 -2.14 -8.64
N TYR A 75 7.96 -0.97 -7.97
CA TYR A 75 7.07 -0.70 -6.84
C TYR A 75 5.60 -0.89 -7.21
N ALA A 76 5.17 -0.31 -8.33
CA ALA A 76 3.79 -0.39 -8.78
C ALA A 76 3.34 -1.83 -9.05
N THR A 77 4.16 -2.63 -9.74
CA THR A 77 3.85 -4.05 -10.01
C THR A 77 3.73 -4.85 -8.72
N GLN A 78 4.69 -4.69 -7.80
CA GLN A 78 4.68 -5.40 -6.51
C GLN A 78 3.49 -5.00 -5.64
N TYR A 79 3.18 -3.70 -5.60
CA TYR A 79 2.02 -3.17 -4.87
C TYR A 79 0.69 -3.66 -5.47
N GLN A 80 0.58 -3.68 -6.81
CA GLN A 80 -0.62 -4.18 -7.49
C GLN A 80 -0.83 -5.67 -7.26
N GLN A 81 0.23 -6.48 -7.30
CA GLN A 81 0.13 -7.90 -6.97
C GLN A 81 -0.36 -8.11 -5.54
N ALA A 82 0.14 -7.32 -4.58
CA ALA A 82 -0.31 -7.36 -3.19
C ALA A 82 -1.81 -7.06 -3.05
N LEU A 83 -2.30 -6.03 -3.73
CA LEU A 83 -3.73 -5.69 -3.76
C LEU A 83 -4.56 -6.77 -4.44
N TYR A 84 -4.05 -7.35 -5.53
CA TYR A 84 -4.72 -8.43 -6.25
C TYR A 84 -4.90 -9.65 -5.34
N TRP A 85 -3.85 -10.06 -4.63
CA TRP A 85 -3.94 -11.13 -3.63
C TRP A 85 -4.92 -10.82 -2.50
N LEU A 86 -4.89 -9.59 -1.97
CA LEU A 86 -5.82 -9.18 -0.92
C LEU A 86 -7.28 -9.28 -1.40
N ALA A 87 -7.57 -8.83 -2.63
CA ALA A 87 -8.91 -8.91 -3.23
C ALA A 87 -9.38 -10.37 -3.45
N GLN A 88 -8.45 -11.29 -3.67
CA GLN A 88 -8.72 -12.73 -3.77
C GLN A 88 -8.83 -13.43 -2.40
N GLY A 89 -8.72 -12.69 -1.29
CA GLY A 89 -8.80 -13.22 0.07
C GLY A 89 -7.53 -13.92 0.55
N ILE A 90 -6.40 -13.71 -0.11
CA ILE A 90 -5.10 -14.19 0.36
C ILE A 90 -4.66 -13.30 1.52
N ALA A 91 -4.41 -13.91 2.67
CA ALA A 91 -3.97 -13.17 3.85
C ALA A 91 -2.58 -12.56 3.62
N PRO A 92 -2.29 -11.36 4.15
CA PRO A 92 -0.96 -10.76 4.01
C PRO A 92 0.19 -11.64 4.50
N SER A 93 -0.05 -12.50 5.51
CA SER A 93 0.92 -13.48 5.98
C SER A 93 1.24 -14.56 4.93
N GLN A 94 0.25 -15.00 4.15
CA GLN A 94 0.42 -15.95 3.05
C GLN A 94 1.18 -15.30 1.88
N ALA A 95 0.82 -14.06 1.54
CA ALA A 95 1.52 -13.26 0.52
C ALA A 95 3.01 -13.10 0.86
N ILE A 96 3.34 -12.69 2.09
CA ILE A 96 4.73 -12.60 2.58
C ILE A 96 5.40 -13.97 2.59
N GLY A 97 4.69 -15.03 2.99
CA GLY A 97 5.19 -16.40 2.96
C GLY A 97 5.58 -16.87 1.55
N SER A 98 4.86 -16.43 0.52
CA SER A 98 5.18 -16.75 -0.87
C SER A 98 6.54 -16.19 -1.32
N LEU A 99 6.95 -15.03 -0.80
CA LEU A 99 8.28 -14.45 -1.08
C LEU A 99 9.41 -15.32 -0.54
N SER A 100 9.16 -16.11 0.51
CA SER A 100 10.14 -17.08 1.00
C SER A 100 10.37 -18.21 0.00
N GLN A 101 9.34 -18.64 -0.74
CA GLN A 101 9.50 -19.63 -1.82
C GLN A 101 10.29 -19.04 -2.99
N ILE A 102 9.99 -17.80 -3.38
CA ILE A 102 10.74 -17.10 -4.44
C ILE A 102 12.22 -16.96 -4.05
N ARG A 103 12.51 -16.60 -2.79
CA ARG A 103 13.88 -16.55 -2.28
C ARG A 103 14.57 -17.89 -2.38
N GLN A 104 13.92 -18.96 -1.92
CA GLN A 104 14.48 -20.31 -1.98
C GLN A 104 14.75 -20.73 -3.42
N PHE A 105 13.82 -20.47 -4.34
CA PHE A 105 14.02 -20.72 -5.77
C PHE A 105 15.28 -20.01 -6.30
N PHE A 106 15.45 -18.71 -6.03
CA PHE A 106 16.63 -17.97 -6.47
C PHE A 106 17.93 -18.50 -5.86
N ILE A 107 17.93 -18.86 -4.58
CA ILE A 107 19.12 -19.45 -3.93
C ILE A 107 19.51 -20.76 -4.63
N HIS A 108 18.59 -21.72 -4.75
CA HIS A 108 18.89 -23.02 -5.36
C HIS A 108 19.32 -22.88 -6.83
N LEU A 109 18.66 -22.01 -7.59
CA LEU A 109 19.00 -21.75 -8.99
C LEU A 109 20.42 -21.21 -9.12
N THR A 110 20.76 -20.18 -8.35
CA THR A 110 22.07 -19.52 -8.44
C THR A 110 23.20 -20.35 -7.85
N GLU A 111 22.93 -21.19 -6.85
CA GLU A 111 23.86 -22.23 -6.38
C GLU A 111 24.20 -23.22 -7.49
N SER A 112 23.20 -23.68 -8.26
CA SER A 112 23.44 -24.59 -9.39
C SER A 112 24.30 -23.95 -10.50
N TRP A 113 24.26 -22.62 -10.62
CA TRP A 113 25.08 -21.84 -11.56
C TRP A 113 26.41 -21.39 -10.97
N GLN A 114 26.66 -21.67 -9.68
CA GLN A 114 27.83 -21.20 -8.92
C GLN A 114 27.96 -19.67 -8.89
N GLN A 115 26.83 -18.95 -8.87
CA GLN A 115 26.75 -17.48 -8.91
C GLN A 115 26.29 -16.91 -7.56
N MET A 116 27.15 -16.95 -6.54
CA MET A 116 26.80 -16.51 -5.18
C MET A 116 26.46 -15.01 -5.07
N ASP A 117 27.11 -14.17 -5.87
CA ASP A 117 26.81 -12.73 -5.88
C ASP A 117 25.43 -12.47 -6.49
N LEU A 118 25.03 -13.23 -7.52
CA LEU A 118 23.68 -13.17 -8.08
C LEU A 118 22.62 -13.61 -7.05
N ALA A 119 22.91 -14.66 -6.28
CA ALA A 119 22.04 -15.11 -5.19
C ALA A 119 21.75 -13.97 -4.20
N ARG A 120 22.80 -13.25 -3.79
CA ARG A 120 22.72 -12.11 -2.87
C ARG A 120 21.90 -10.97 -3.47
N SER A 121 22.16 -10.59 -4.73
CA SER A 121 21.43 -9.52 -5.40
C SER A 121 19.94 -9.85 -5.55
N LEU A 122 19.58 -11.08 -5.93
CA LEU A 122 18.19 -11.50 -6.03
C LEU A 122 17.49 -11.56 -4.66
N CYS A 123 18.19 -11.97 -3.60
CA CYS A 123 17.66 -11.91 -2.23
C CYS A 123 17.27 -10.48 -1.83
N ARG A 124 18.11 -9.49 -2.13
CA ARG A 124 17.82 -8.06 -1.85
C ARG A 124 16.59 -7.56 -2.60
N VAL A 125 16.36 -8.04 -3.83
CA VAL A 125 15.14 -7.73 -4.59
C VAL A 125 13.91 -8.34 -3.91
N VAL A 126 14.02 -9.57 -3.41
CA VAL A 126 12.94 -10.20 -2.63
C VAL A 126 12.69 -9.44 -1.32
N ASP A 127 13.74 -8.97 -0.63
CA ASP A 127 13.62 -8.11 0.55
C ASP A 127 12.90 -6.78 0.24
N LEU A 128 13.15 -6.20 -0.93
CA LEU A 128 12.46 -5.00 -1.39
C LEU A 128 10.97 -5.27 -1.63
N SER A 129 10.66 -6.36 -2.34
CA SER A 129 9.28 -6.82 -2.53
C SER A 129 8.56 -7.07 -1.20
N GLN A 130 9.24 -7.70 -0.24
CA GLN A 130 8.71 -7.96 1.10
C GLN A 130 8.37 -6.66 1.84
N SER A 131 9.20 -5.62 1.72
CA SER A 131 8.93 -4.31 2.33
C SER A 131 7.69 -3.64 1.73
N ILE A 132 7.46 -3.81 0.42
CA ILE A 132 6.26 -3.32 -0.27
C ILE A 132 5.02 -4.09 0.18
N GLN A 133 5.08 -5.41 0.22
CA GLN A 133 3.99 -6.28 0.72
C GLN A 133 3.66 -5.98 2.18
N ALA A 134 4.66 -5.76 3.03
CA ALA A 134 4.48 -5.37 4.43
C ALA A 134 3.79 -4.00 4.57
N THR A 135 4.02 -3.07 3.63
CA THR A 135 3.31 -1.79 3.59
C THR A 135 1.82 -2.01 3.35
N VAL A 136 1.45 -2.86 2.38
CA VAL A 136 0.04 -3.21 2.11
C VAL A 136 -0.61 -3.90 3.30
N ALA A 137 0.09 -4.85 3.93
CA ALA A 137 -0.35 -5.51 5.16
C ALA A 137 -0.60 -4.50 6.30
N HIS A 138 0.28 -3.51 6.45
CA HIS A 138 0.12 -2.47 7.45
C HIS A 138 -1.08 -1.56 7.16
N LEU A 139 -1.31 -1.21 5.89
CA LEU A 139 -2.47 -0.42 5.48
C LEU A 139 -3.78 -1.17 5.76
N GLU A 140 -3.83 -2.47 5.43
CA GLU A 140 -4.99 -3.34 5.68
C GLU A 140 -5.32 -3.45 7.16
N HIS A 141 -4.34 -3.79 7.99
CA HIS A 141 -4.50 -3.83 9.45
C HIS A 141 -4.93 -2.49 10.05
N THR A 142 -4.38 -1.39 9.52
CA THR A 142 -4.75 -0.04 9.96
C THR A 142 -6.18 0.29 9.59
N LEU A 143 -6.62 -0.04 8.38
CA LEU A 143 -8.01 0.16 7.95
C LEU A 143 -8.97 -0.65 8.82
N GLU A 144 -8.66 -1.91 9.10
CA GLU A 144 -9.50 -2.76 9.94
C GLU A 144 -9.64 -2.19 11.35
N LYS A 145 -8.53 -1.78 11.96
CA LYS A 145 -8.55 -1.07 13.26
C LYS A 145 -9.38 0.20 13.21
N LEU A 146 -9.23 1.01 12.16
CA LEU A 146 -10.01 2.24 12.00
C LEU A 146 -11.51 1.93 11.88
N ARG A 147 -11.89 0.89 11.16
CA ARG A 147 -13.30 0.45 11.02
C ARG A 147 -13.88 -0.04 12.34
N GLN A 148 -13.16 -0.89 13.06
CA GLN A 148 -13.58 -1.42 14.36
C GLN A 148 -13.71 -0.31 15.41
N ALA A 149 -12.75 0.61 15.45
CA ALA A 149 -12.75 1.70 16.41
C ALA A 149 -13.71 2.83 16.05
N ALA A 150 -14.12 2.96 14.77
CA ALA A 150 -14.87 4.10 14.25
C ALA A 150 -16.10 4.43 15.12
N GLN A 151 -16.98 3.46 15.31
CA GLN A 151 -18.23 3.70 16.01
C GLN A 151 -18.00 3.97 17.50
N GLN A 152 -17.03 3.30 18.11
CA GLN A 152 -16.71 3.48 19.52
C GLN A 152 -16.09 4.86 19.78
N ASP A 153 -15.17 5.31 18.92
CA ASP A 153 -14.55 6.63 19.03
C ASP A 153 -15.53 7.76 18.75
N ILE A 154 -16.38 7.62 17.72
CA ILE A 154 -17.45 8.57 17.43
C ILE A 154 -18.40 8.69 18.62
N ASN A 155 -18.83 7.56 19.19
CA ASN A 155 -19.72 7.54 20.35
C ASN A 155 -19.06 8.15 21.59
N ARG A 156 -17.77 7.84 21.84
CA ARG A 156 -17.00 8.39 22.95
C ARG A 156 -16.90 9.91 22.84
N ILE A 157 -16.48 10.43 21.70
CA ILE A 157 -16.28 11.87 21.48
C ILE A 157 -17.60 12.63 21.52
N SER A 158 -18.65 12.08 20.91
CA SER A 158 -20.00 12.66 20.98
C SER A 158 -20.49 12.78 22.42
N ARG A 159 -20.31 11.73 23.24
CA ARG A 159 -20.69 11.74 24.66
C ARG A 159 -19.86 12.74 25.47
N SER A 160 -18.53 12.73 25.32
CA SER A 160 -17.64 13.66 26.03
C SER A 160 -17.97 15.11 25.76
N CYS A 161 -18.37 15.45 24.52
CA CYS A 161 -18.74 16.82 24.16
C CYS A 161 -20.18 17.16 24.57
N SER A 162 -21.13 16.21 24.51
CA SER A 162 -22.52 16.45 24.94
C SER A 162 -22.65 16.82 26.43
N VAL A 163 -21.74 16.33 27.28
CA VAL A 163 -21.74 16.61 28.73
C VAL A 163 -21.35 18.06 29.04
N LEU A 164 -20.68 18.74 28.10
CA LEU A 164 -20.12 20.08 28.31
C LEU A 164 -21.00 21.21 27.72
N GLY A 165 -22.10 20.88 27.04
CA GLY A 165 -23.26 21.76 26.83
C GLY A 165 -23.07 23.00 25.95
N ASN A 166 -22.02 23.10 25.13
CA ASN A 166 -21.74 24.28 24.30
C ASN A 166 -21.92 24.01 22.79
N ILE A 167 -22.63 24.91 22.09
CA ILE A 167 -22.91 24.85 20.63
C ILE A 167 -21.61 24.74 19.79
N ASP A 168 -20.53 25.40 20.21
CA ASP A 168 -19.21 25.32 19.57
C ASP A 168 -18.55 23.94 19.65
N GLN A 169 -19.02 23.05 20.53
CA GLN A 169 -18.52 21.68 20.66
C GLN A 169 -19.16 20.74 19.63
N ASP A 170 -20.36 21.05 19.15
CA ASP A 170 -20.98 20.26 18.08
C ASP A 170 -20.21 20.40 16.77
N ASP A 171 -19.63 21.57 16.49
CA ASP A 171 -18.90 21.81 15.25
C ASP A 171 -17.53 21.12 15.21
N ILE A 172 -16.79 21.08 16.33
CA ILE A 172 -15.53 20.32 16.40
C ILE A 172 -15.78 18.80 16.38
N VAL A 173 -16.87 18.33 16.98
CA VAL A 173 -17.28 16.92 16.90
C VAL A 173 -17.63 16.54 15.46
N LYS A 174 -18.41 17.37 14.75
CA LYS A 174 -18.70 17.17 13.33
C LYS A 174 -17.42 17.16 12.48
N ALA A 175 -16.52 18.12 12.70
CA ALA A 175 -15.23 18.17 12.00
C ALA A 175 -14.39 16.90 12.25
N TYR A 176 -14.32 16.44 13.50
CA TYR A 176 -13.63 15.21 13.86
C TYR A 176 -14.24 14.00 13.15
N ILE A 177 -15.57 13.83 13.21
CA ILE A 177 -16.26 12.69 12.58
C ILE A 177 -16.04 12.71 11.07
N ALA A 178 -16.14 13.88 10.43
CA ALA A 178 -15.91 14.04 9.00
C ALA A 178 -14.48 13.63 8.62
N HIS A 179 -13.47 14.08 9.37
CA HIS A 179 -12.08 13.68 9.15
C HIS A 179 -11.79 12.22 9.45
N TYR A 180 -12.46 11.64 10.44
CA TYR A 180 -12.33 10.22 10.71
C TYR A 180 -12.85 9.39 9.52
N ARG A 181 -14.03 9.73 8.99
CA ARG A 181 -14.60 9.10 7.80
C ARG A 181 -13.69 9.28 6.58
N TRP A 182 -13.18 10.48 6.39
CA TRP A 182 -12.19 10.80 5.36
C TRP A 182 -10.95 9.89 5.48
N LYS A 183 -10.44 9.67 6.70
CA LYS A 183 -9.26 8.82 6.94
C LYS A 183 -9.55 7.38 6.56
N VAL A 184 -10.67 6.82 7.05
CA VAL A 184 -11.13 5.48 6.65
C VAL A 184 -11.17 5.39 5.12
N ARG A 185 -11.72 6.41 4.46
CA ARG A 185 -11.84 6.46 3.00
C ARG A 185 -10.50 6.48 2.27
N ALA A 186 -9.52 7.23 2.76
CA ALA A 186 -8.19 7.31 2.17
C ALA A 186 -7.49 5.93 2.19
N TYR A 187 -7.56 5.22 3.33
CA TYR A 187 -6.99 3.87 3.46
C TYR A 187 -7.74 2.85 2.57
N SER A 188 -9.07 2.91 2.54
CA SER A 188 -9.89 2.11 1.61
C SER A 188 -9.44 2.26 0.17
N LEU A 189 -9.28 3.50 -0.31
CA LEU A 189 -8.86 3.78 -1.68
C LEU A 189 -7.42 3.33 -1.96
N ALA A 190 -6.51 3.51 -1.00
CA ALA A 190 -5.14 3.02 -1.14
C ALA A 190 -5.08 1.50 -1.29
N LEU A 191 -6.02 0.78 -0.69
CA LEU A 191 -6.17 -0.68 -0.81
C LEU A 191 -7.01 -1.13 -2.02
N GLY A 192 -7.38 -0.20 -2.91
CA GLY A 192 -8.09 -0.52 -4.15
C GLY A 192 -9.60 -0.71 -4.00
N GLU A 193 -10.20 -0.36 -2.85
CA GLU A 193 -11.65 -0.36 -2.73
C GLU A 193 -12.28 0.69 -3.66
N PRO A 194 -13.47 0.42 -4.24
CA PRO A 194 -14.03 1.26 -5.29
C PRO A 194 -14.36 2.68 -4.82
N LEU A 195 -14.31 3.61 -5.78
CA LEU A 195 -14.83 4.97 -5.63
C LEU A 195 -16.36 4.94 -5.41
N GLN A 196 -16.82 5.20 -4.18
CA GLN A 196 -18.22 5.53 -3.88
C GLN A 196 -18.49 6.98 -4.31
N GLN A 197 -19.74 7.29 -4.63
CA GLN A 197 -20.16 8.59 -5.21
C GLN A 197 -19.94 9.82 -4.30
N GLU A 198 -19.63 9.64 -3.01
CA GLU A 198 -19.33 10.77 -2.14
C GLU A 198 -18.02 11.45 -2.53
N GLU A 199 -18.12 12.72 -2.96
CA GLU A 199 -16.97 13.57 -3.22
C GLU A 199 -16.23 13.86 -1.91
N VAL A 200 -14.99 13.40 -1.84
CA VAL A 200 -14.09 13.74 -0.75
C VAL A 200 -13.48 15.12 -1.05
N PRO A 201 -13.65 16.14 -0.17
CA PRO A 201 -13.04 17.45 -0.40
C PRO A 201 -11.51 17.30 -0.43
N ILE A 202 -10.93 17.68 -1.57
CA ILE A 202 -9.48 17.59 -1.81
C ILE A 202 -8.78 18.78 -1.18
N SER A 203 -9.42 19.95 -1.18
CA SER A 203 -8.88 21.16 -0.54
C SER A 203 -8.90 21.03 0.99
N PRO A 204 -7.78 21.36 1.68
CA PRO A 204 -7.73 21.39 3.14
C PRO A 204 -8.61 22.49 3.74
N HIS A 205 -9.09 23.47 2.96
CA HIS A 205 -9.99 24.52 3.46
C HIS A 205 -11.48 24.19 3.26
N GLU A 206 -11.79 23.26 2.37
CA GLU A 206 -13.17 22.91 2.04
C GLU A 206 -13.73 21.77 2.91
N CYS A 207 -12.86 21.05 3.62
CA CYS A 207 -13.28 20.05 4.58
C CYS A 207 -13.85 20.68 5.86
N GLU A 208 -14.67 19.93 6.60
CA GLU A 208 -15.30 20.42 7.83
C GLU A 208 -14.28 20.91 8.87
N LEU A 209 -13.13 20.23 8.99
CA LEU A 209 -12.05 20.69 9.88
C LEU A 209 -11.43 21.99 9.37
N GLY A 210 -11.13 22.09 8.07
CA GLY A 210 -10.60 23.30 7.44
C GLY A 210 -11.49 24.50 7.70
N ARG A 211 -12.77 24.37 7.40
CA ARG A 211 -13.76 25.43 7.66
C ARG A 211 -13.84 25.82 9.13
N TRP A 212 -13.70 24.87 10.04
CA TRP A 212 -13.68 25.15 11.49
C TRP A 212 -12.38 25.83 11.93
N LEU A 213 -11.22 25.41 11.40
CA LEU A 213 -9.92 26.03 11.65
C LEU A 213 -9.91 27.49 11.16
N ASP A 214 -10.39 27.73 9.93
CA ASP A 214 -10.44 29.05 9.29
C ASP A 214 -11.39 30.02 10.02
N LYS A 215 -12.45 29.51 10.67
CA LYS A 215 -13.35 30.30 11.53
C LYS A 215 -12.73 30.68 12.89
N GLY A 216 -11.45 30.39 13.11
CA GLY A 216 -10.74 30.72 14.34
C GLY A 216 -10.58 29.54 15.31
N GLY A 217 -11.01 28.32 14.93
CA GLY A 217 -10.81 27.11 15.72
C GLY A 217 -9.34 26.84 16.04
N ILE A 218 -8.42 27.25 15.17
CA ILE A 218 -6.97 27.13 15.37
C ILE A 218 -6.47 27.81 16.67
N ARG A 219 -7.13 28.90 17.09
CA ARG A 219 -6.76 29.66 18.31
C ARG A 219 -7.04 28.90 19.61
N ARG A 220 -7.73 27.76 19.54
CA ARG A 220 -7.96 26.88 20.69
C ARG A 220 -6.76 25.99 21.02
N PHE A 221 -5.76 25.94 20.13
CA PHE A 221 -4.53 25.22 20.34
C PHE A 221 -3.41 26.16 20.81
N PRO A 222 -2.46 25.68 21.64
CA PRO A 222 -1.25 26.43 21.98
C PRO A 222 -0.54 26.94 20.73
N GLU A 223 -0.05 28.19 20.76
CA GLU A 223 0.55 28.85 19.57
C GLU A 223 1.71 28.05 18.97
N ASP A 224 2.50 27.40 19.82
CA ASP A 224 3.67 26.58 19.45
C ASP A 224 3.30 25.33 18.64
N VAL A 225 2.04 24.88 18.65
CA VAL A 225 1.59 23.70 17.90
C VAL A 225 0.72 24.05 16.67
N GLN A 226 0.28 25.30 16.53
CA GLN A 226 -0.66 25.69 15.47
C GLN A 226 -0.09 25.47 14.07
N GLU A 227 1.15 25.90 13.83
CA GLU A 227 1.82 25.72 12.54
C GLU A 227 1.97 24.23 12.18
N GLY A 228 2.38 23.41 13.15
CA GLY A 228 2.52 21.97 12.97
C GLY A 228 1.19 21.28 12.63
N LEU A 229 0.09 21.73 13.23
CA LEU A 229 -1.26 21.21 12.98
C LEU A 229 -1.73 21.55 11.56
N LEU A 230 -1.55 22.80 11.12
CA LEU A 230 -1.90 23.22 9.76
C LEU A 230 -1.07 22.48 8.72
N ALA A 231 0.24 22.37 8.92
CA ALA A 231 1.11 21.64 8.01
C ALA A 231 0.78 20.13 7.94
N ALA A 232 0.42 19.51 9.07
CA ALA A 232 -0.05 18.12 9.10
C ALA A 232 -1.36 17.95 8.32
N HIS A 233 -2.28 18.89 8.48
CA HIS A 233 -3.57 18.89 7.78
C HIS A 233 -3.40 19.03 6.26
N GLU A 234 -2.59 19.98 5.80
CA GLU A 234 -2.29 20.16 4.38
C GLU A 234 -1.63 18.92 3.75
N ARG A 235 -0.64 18.34 4.43
CA ARG A 235 0.04 17.12 3.96
C ARG A 235 -0.94 15.97 3.80
N LEU A 236 -1.89 15.82 4.73
CA LEU A 236 -2.90 14.78 4.67
C LEU A 236 -3.80 14.94 3.44
N HIS A 237 -4.27 16.16 3.15
CA HIS A 237 -5.04 16.46 1.93
C HIS A 237 -4.23 16.23 0.65
N HIS A 238 -2.96 16.62 0.63
CA HIS A 238 -2.07 16.37 -0.50
C HIS A 238 -1.94 14.87 -0.82
N LEU A 239 -1.74 14.03 0.20
CA LEU A 239 -1.66 12.58 0.03
C LEU A 239 -2.96 12.00 -0.55
N MET A 240 -4.12 12.50 -0.12
CA MET A 240 -5.40 12.05 -0.66
C MET A 240 -5.65 12.49 -2.08
N ALA A 241 -5.20 13.69 -2.47
CA ALA A 241 -5.24 14.12 -3.86
C ALA A 241 -4.51 13.11 -4.76
N ILE A 242 -3.32 12.66 -4.33
CA ILE A 242 -2.54 11.64 -5.02
C ILE A 242 -3.30 10.29 -5.07
N ILE A 243 -3.88 9.85 -3.95
CA ILE A 243 -4.65 8.59 -3.89
C ILE A 243 -5.87 8.64 -4.81
N LEU A 244 -6.63 9.75 -4.81
CA LEU A 244 -7.82 9.92 -5.64
C LEU A 244 -7.48 9.97 -7.12
N ASP A 245 -6.41 10.68 -7.49
CA ASP A 245 -5.94 10.73 -8.88
C ASP A 245 -5.60 9.32 -9.40
N LYS A 246 -4.87 8.54 -8.59
CA LYS A 246 -4.56 7.13 -8.88
C LYS A 246 -5.80 6.23 -8.93
N ALA A 247 -6.74 6.40 -8.02
CA ALA A 247 -7.98 5.62 -8.00
C ALA A 247 -8.84 5.89 -9.25
N LYS A 248 -8.91 7.15 -9.71
CA LYS A 248 -9.63 7.54 -10.93
C LYS A 248 -8.99 6.95 -12.20
N THR A 249 -7.66 6.96 -12.29
CA THR A 249 -6.93 6.34 -13.41
C THR A 249 -7.04 4.83 -13.43
N SER A 250 -7.04 4.17 -12.26
CA SER A 250 -7.25 2.71 -12.14
C SER A 250 -8.67 2.29 -12.54
N ASN A 251 -9.71 3.02 -12.11
CA ASN A 251 -11.10 2.74 -12.51
C ASN A 251 -11.32 2.88 -14.03
N HIS A 252 -10.63 3.81 -14.70
CA HIS A 252 -10.72 3.95 -16.17
C HIS A 252 -10.10 2.77 -16.92
N ARG A 253 -9.08 2.10 -16.37
CA ARG A 253 -8.48 0.91 -16.99
C ARG A 253 -9.35 -0.33 -16.86
N ILE A 254 -10.10 -0.48 -15.77
CA ILE A 254 -11.01 -1.61 -15.56
C ILE A 254 -12.23 -1.52 -16.50
N SER A 255 -12.77 -0.32 -16.74
CA SER A 255 -13.89 -0.13 -17.69
C SER A 255 -13.51 -0.22 -19.18
N ALA A 256 -12.22 -0.13 -19.52
CA ALA A 256 -11.75 -0.24 -20.91
C ALA A 256 -11.41 -1.68 -21.33
N THR A 257 -11.57 -2.66 -20.43
CA THR A 257 -11.24 -4.08 -20.65
C THR A 257 -12.47 -4.99 -20.58
N ILE A 258 -13.67 -4.44 -20.82
CA ILE A 258 -14.92 -5.18 -21.00
C ILE A 258 -15.38 -5.04 -22.44
#